data_AF-A0A7E6FC00-F1
#
_entry.id   AF-A0A7E6FC00-F1
#
_cell.length_a   1.000
_cell.length_b   1.000
_cell.length_c   1.000
_cell.angle_alpha   90.00
_cell.angle_beta   90.00
_cell.angle_gamma   90.00
#
_symmetry.space_group_name_H-M   'P 1'
#
loop_
_entity.id
_entity.type
_entity.pdbx_description
1 polymer ?
#
loop_
_entity_poly.entity_id
_entity_poly.type
_entity_poly.pdbx_seq_one_letter_code
_entity_poly.pdbx_strand_id
1 'polypeptide(L)'
;MKYGPSMNIPLWDITGSTMITNNYIRLTSDHQSKQGGIWNSQPVLVRNWELHVQFKVHGAGRTLYGDGFSIWYTRDRMELGPVFGNRDYFSGLAIFLDTYSNHNGPHNHAHPYISAMVNNGSLSYDHDADGTHTELSGCEAQFRNKDHDTHISIRYIDGILFVYIDIDNKNVWKECFTVKGVHLPTGYYVGVSAATGELADNHDILSVKFYELEAPEVDAENFKDVVPSADFSAQPRDHVAVNPSSWSAWKIITLIIIVIGFVIGAFVLIYAYQKHQEGKRKRFY
;
A
#
# COMPACT_ATOMS: atom_id res chain seq x y z
N MET A 1 1.37 10.17 36.94
CA MET A 1 1.65 10.73 35.60
C MET A 1 0.63 11.82 35.32
N LYS A 2 1.08 13.06 35.09
CA LYS A 2 0.17 14.17 34.75
C LYS A 2 -0.19 14.04 33.27
N TYR A 3 -1.46 13.77 32.98
CA TYR A 3 -2.00 13.90 31.62
C TYR A 3 -1.84 15.38 31.22
N GLY A 4 -1.09 15.63 30.14
CA GLY A 4 -1.10 16.94 29.49
C GLY A 4 -2.51 17.27 28.99
N PRO A 5 -2.79 18.54 28.62
CA PRO A 5 -4.08 18.91 28.07
C PRO A 5 -4.40 17.95 26.90
N SER A 6 -5.57 17.30 26.96
CA SER A 6 -6.07 16.47 25.87
C SER A 6 -6.17 17.36 24.63
N MET A 7 -5.21 17.22 23.73
CA MET A 7 -5.21 17.90 22.44
C MET A 7 -6.31 17.19 21.64
N ASN A 8 -7.52 17.74 21.69
CA ASN A 8 -8.69 17.17 21.03
C ASN A 8 -8.93 17.96 19.75
N ILE A 9 -9.09 17.26 18.62
CA ILE A 9 -9.44 17.89 17.35
C ILE A 9 -10.96 17.82 17.24
N PRO A 10 -11.69 18.94 17.24
CA PRO A 10 -13.14 18.92 17.14
C PRO A 10 -13.61 18.11 15.94
N LEU A 11 -14.59 17.24 16.13
CA LEU A 11 -15.21 16.40 15.09
C LEU A 11 -14.31 15.29 14.51
N TRP A 12 -13.12 15.06 15.07
CA TRP A 12 -12.21 14.00 14.65
C TRP A 12 -11.76 13.16 15.83
N ASP A 13 -11.96 11.85 15.72
CA ASP A 13 -11.44 10.88 16.66
C ASP A 13 -10.09 10.32 16.17
N ILE A 14 -9.25 9.91 17.11
CA ILE A 14 -7.84 9.57 16.88
C ILE A 14 -7.58 8.15 17.37
N THR A 15 -6.87 7.35 16.56
CA THR A 15 -6.57 5.95 16.87
C THR A 15 -5.09 5.60 16.67
N GLY A 16 -4.64 4.55 17.34
CA GLY A 16 -3.31 3.97 17.17
C GLY A 16 -2.16 4.90 17.57
N SER A 17 -1.11 4.95 16.74
CA SER A 17 0.12 5.71 16.97
C SER A 17 0.02 7.21 16.68
N THR A 18 -1.18 7.70 16.36
CA THR A 18 -1.35 9.07 15.87
C THR A 18 -0.98 10.11 16.93
N MET A 19 -0.20 11.11 16.51
CA MET A 19 0.27 12.21 17.34
C MET A 19 -0.17 13.54 16.74
N ILE A 20 -0.58 14.47 17.59
CA ILE A 20 -1.01 15.80 17.16
C ILE A 20 0.06 16.82 17.51
N THR A 21 0.29 17.74 16.58
CA THR A 21 1.11 18.94 16.78
C THR A 21 0.31 20.17 16.39
N ASN A 22 0.88 21.36 16.60
CA ASN A 22 0.24 22.61 16.16
C ASN A 22 0.17 22.77 14.63
N ASN A 23 0.97 22.01 13.87
CA ASN A 23 1.15 22.21 12.43
C ASN A 23 0.67 21.03 11.57
N TYR A 24 0.63 19.84 12.16
CA TYR A 24 0.26 18.60 11.47
C TYR A 24 -0.18 17.52 12.46
N ILE A 25 -0.88 16.53 11.93
CA ILE A 25 -1.23 15.28 12.59
C ILE A 25 -0.35 14.19 11.99
N ARG A 26 0.48 13.54 12.80
CA ARG A 26 1.32 12.43 12.37
C ARG A 26 0.61 11.11 12.63
N LEU A 27 0.23 10.39 11.58
CA LEU A 27 -0.48 9.11 11.69
C LEU A 27 0.48 8.01 12.17
N THR A 28 1.63 7.90 11.51
CA THR A 28 2.76 7.03 11.89
C THR A 28 4.07 7.81 11.78
N SER A 29 5.04 7.43 12.62
CA SER A 29 6.40 7.95 12.57
C SER A 29 7.30 7.02 11.74
N ASP A 30 8.48 7.52 11.36
CA ASP A 30 9.57 6.77 10.72
C ASP A 30 10.20 5.74 11.70
N HIS A 31 9.35 4.83 12.17
CA HIS A 31 9.62 3.70 13.02
C HIS A 31 8.75 2.52 12.55
N GLN A 32 9.29 1.32 12.65
CA GLN A 32 8.62 0.09 12.25
C GLN A 32 7.37 -0.20 13.09
N SER A 33 6.46 -0.97 12.49
CA SER A 33 5.29 -1.56 13.15
C SER A 33 4.39 -0.52 13.83
N LYS A 34 4.08 0.56 13.12
CA LYS A 34 3.12 1.58 13.56
C LYS A 34 1.84 1.50 12.74
N GLN A 35 0.73 1.78 13.39
CA GLN A 35 -0.58 1.92 12.76
C GLN A 35 -1.30 3.04 13.47
N GLY A 36 -1.86 3.98 12.72
CA GLY A 36 -2.58 5.11 13.27
C GLY A 36 -3.58 5.68 12.28
N GLY A 37 -4.53 6.45 12.79
CA GLY A 37 -5.55 7.07 11.96
C GLY A 37 -6.32 8.19 12.65
N ILE A 38 -6.99 8.98 11.84
CA ILE A 38 -7.99 9.97 12.23
C ILE A 38 -9.29 9.71 11.50
N TRP A 39 -10.41 9.87 12.19
CA TRP A 39 -11.74 9.56 11.65
C TRP A 39 -12.72 10.65 12.01
N ASN A 40 -13.45 11.16 11.01
CA ASN A 40 -14.52 12.10 11.27
C ASN A 40 -15.59 11.44 12.16
N SER A 41 -16.08 12.19 13.15
CA SER A 41 -17.12 11.71 14.08
C SER A 41 -18.52 11.84 13.50
N GLN A 42 -18.71 12.59 12.41
CA GLN A 42 -19.98 12.80 11.75
C GLN A 42 -20.06 12.00 10.44
N PRO A 43 -21.20 11.35 10.15
CA PRO A 43 -21.40 10.72 8.86
C PRO A 43 -21.62 11.79 7.78
N VAL A 44 -21.15 11.52 6.57
CA VAL A 44 -21.38 12.36 5.39
C VAL A 44 -22.77 12.05 4.85
N LEU A 45 -23.68 13.02 4.92
CA LEU A 45 -25.07 12.84 4.47
C LEU A 45 -25.34 13.36 3.05
N VAL A 46 -24.36 14.03 2.46
CA VAL A 46 -24.46 14.62 1.12
C VAL A 46 -24.00 13.63 0.06
N ARG A 47 -24.65 13.63 -1.10
CA ARG A 47 -24.35 12.70 -2.19
C ARG A 47 -23.11 13.12 -2.98
N ASN A 48 -23.05 14.40 -3.33
CA ASN A 48 -22.00 14.95 -4.17
C ASN A 48 -21.05 15.76 -3.28
N TRP A 49 -19.77 15.38 -3.29
CA TRP A 49 -18.79 15.94 -2.39
C TRP A 49 -17.39 15.98 -2.99
N GLU A 50 -16.55 16.84 -2.42
CA GLU A 50 -15.13 16.91 -2.72
C GLU A 50 -14.33 17.01 -1.42
N LEU A 51 -13.30 16.18 -1.31
CA LEU A 51 -12.40 16.11 -0.18
C LEU A 51 -11.01 16.56 -0.64
N HIS A 52 -10.48 17.63 -0.05
CA HIS A 52 -9.09 18.03 -0.22
C HIS A 52 -8.28 17.60 0.99
N VAL A 53 -7.21 16.84 0.75
CA VAL A 53 -6.27 16.43 1.79
C VAL A 53 -4.89 16.99 1.45
N GLN A 54 -4.33 17.75 2.38
CA GLN A 54 -2.95 18.19 2.35
C GLN A 54 -2.14 17.28 3.25
N PHE A 55 -1.09 16.69 2.70
CA PHE A 55 -0.31 15.66 3.37
C PHE A 55 1.18 15.85 3.11
N LYS A 56 2.00 15.11 3.85
CA LYS A 56 3.43 14.94 3.60
C LYS A 56 3.86 13.54 3.98
N VAL A 57 4.51 12.84 3.06
CA VAL A 57 5.17 11.56 3.33
C VAL A 57 6.68 11.75 3.25
N HIS A 58 7.39 11.45 4.33
CA HIS A 58 8.84 11.69 4.40
C HIS A 58 9.54 10.78 5.40
N GLY A 59 10.79 10.45 5.12
CA GLY A 59 11.59 9.57 5.96
C GLY A 59 13.05 9.52 5.54
N ALA A 60 13.90 9.00 6.42
CA ALA A 60 15.34 8.95 6.22
C ALA A 60 15.77 7.90 5.16
N GLY A 61 14.93 6.88 4.94
CA GLY A 61 15.16 5.83 3.95
C GLY A 61 15.24 6.38 2.53
N ARG A 62 16.33 6.09 1.81
CA ARG A 62 16.50 6.51 0.40
C ARG A 62 15.85 5.53 -0.58
N THR A 63 16.00 4.22 -0.33
CA THR A 63 15.56 3.14 -1.22
C THR A 63 14.63 2.14 -0.54
N LEU A 64 14.65 2.10 0.79
CA LEU A 64 13.82 1.22 1.62
C LEU A 64 12.97 2.11 2.52
N TYR A 65 11.67 2.16 2.23
CA TYR A 65 10.65 2.98 2.89
C TYR A 65 9.28 2.35 2.61
N GLY A 66 8.29 2.64 3.45
CA GLY A 66 6.97 2.02 3.36
C GLY A 66 6.08 2.29 4.58
N ASP A 67 4.82 1.87 4.56
CA ASP A 67 4.15 1.26 3.39
C ASP A 67 3.28 2.30 2.66
N GLY A 68 2.75 3.28 3.38
CA GLY A 68 1.97 4.37 2.82
C GLY A 68 0.83 4.77 3.74
N PHE A 69 -0.16 5.45 3.17
CA PHE A 69 -1.38 5.81 3.88
C PHE A 69 -2.61 5.68 2.98
N SER A 70 -3.79 5.78 3.57
CA SER A 70 -5.05 5.66 2.86
C SER A 70 -6.07 6.68 3.33
N ILE A 71 -6.87 7.15 2.38
CA ILE A 71 -8.01 8.02 2.62
C ILE A 71 -9.28 7.21 2.40
N TRP A 72 -10.20 7.29 3.36
CA TRP A 72 -11.35 6.40 3.48
C TRP A 72 -12.65 7.18 3.38
N TYR A 73 -13.62 6.55 2.73
CA TYR A 73 -15.05 6.84 2.87
C TYR A 73 -15.76 5.52 3.16
N THR A 74 -15.96 5.18 4.43
CA THR A 74 -16.34 3.81 4.83
C THR A 74 -17.38 3.78 5.95
N ARG A 75 -18.13 2.67 6.03
CA ARG A 75 -19.17 2.47 7.05
C ARG A 75 -18.60 2.42 8.45
N ASP A 76 -17.58 1.60 8.62
CA ASP A 76 -16.97 1.28 9.90
C ASP A 76 -15.74 2.18 10.08
N ARG A 77 -15.50 2.67 11.29
CA ARG A 77 -14.45 3.66 11.61
C ARG A 77 -13.70 3.23 12.85
N MET A 78 -12.47 3.74 13.02
CA MET A 78 -11.67 3.54 14.24
C MET A 78 -11.25 2.09 14.53
N GLU A 79 -11.28 1.22 13.52
CA GLU A 79 -10.83 -0.17 13.62
C GLU A 79 -9.47 -0.34 12.94
N LEU A 80 -8.41 -0.52 13.74
CA LEU A 80 -7.07 -0.77 13.20
C LEU A 80 -7.00 -2.12 12.50
N GLY A 81 -6.14 -2.22 11.49
CA GLY A 81 -5.94 -3.46 10.75
C GLY A 81 -4.81 -3.39 9.72
N PRO A 82 -4.69 -4.43 8.88
CA PRO A 82 -3.54 -4.60 8.00
C PRO A 82 -3.56 -3.67 6.78
N VAL A 83 -4.70 -3.07 6.43
CA VAL A 83 -4.83 -2.26 5.21
C VAL A 83 -4.48 -0.81 5.53
N PHE A 84 -3.19 -0.48 5.42
CA PHE A 84 -2.65 0.86 5.75
C PHE A 84 -3.16 1.41 7.10
N GLY A 85 -3.27 0.53 8.10
CA GLY A 85 -3.70 0.90 9.45
C GLY A 85 -5.21 0.88 9.68
N ASN A 86 -6.01 0.45 8.69
CA ASN A 86 -7.44 0.20 8.82
C ASN A 86 -7.77 -1.29 8.69
N ARG A 87 -8.95 -1.69 9.16
CA ARG A 87 -9.48 -3.05 8.99
C ARG A 87 -9.53 -3.47 7.52
N ASP A 88 -9.30 -4.76 7.29
CA ASP A 88 -9.63 -5.39 6.02
C ASP A 88 -11.15 -5.63 5.90
N TYR A 89 -11.61 -6.03 4.72
CA TYR A 89 -13.04 -6.25 4.44
C TYR A 89 -13.88 -5.03 4.79
N PHE A 90 -13.40 -3.84 4.42
CA PHE A 90 -14.12 -2.59 4.61
C PHE A 90 -15.32 -2.50 3.67
N SER A 91 -16.31 -1.70 4.04
CA SER A 91 -17.45 -1.34 3.18
C SER A 91 -17.37 0.14 2.84
N GLY A 92 -17.12 0.48 1.57
CA GLY A 92 -17.00 1.84 1.06
C GLY A 92 -15.89 2.01 0.01
N LEU A 93 -15.29 3.19 -0.02
CA LEU A 93 -14.19 3.59 -0.89
C LEU A 93 -12.89 3.76 -0.10
N ALA A 94 -11.79 3.29 -0.68
CA ALA A 94 -10.44 3.55 -0.23
C ALA A 94 -9.61 4.15 -1.37
N ILE A 95 -8.86 5.21 -1.07
CA ILE A 95 -7.81 5.76 -1.92
C ILE A 95 -6.46 5.45 -1.25
N PHE A 96 -5.69 4.56 -1.86
CA PHE A 96 -4.38 4.13 -1.38
C PHE A 96 -3.31 5.06 -1.93
N LEU A 97 -2.39 5.51 -1.08
CA LEU A 97 -1.17 6.22 -1.46
C LEU A 97 0.01 5.37 -1.02
N ASP A 98 0.36 4.42 -1.88
CA ASP A 98 1.31 3.36 -1.61
C ASP A 98 2.73 3.80 -2.00
N THR A 99 3.67 3.75 -1.06
CA THR A 99 5.06 4.12 -1.32
C THR A 99 5.97 2.94 -1.59
N TYR A 100 5.58 1.73 -1.22
CA TYR A 100 6.43 0.55 -1.35
C TYR A 100 5.90 -0.37 -2.45
N SER A 101 6.81 -0.98 -3.21
CA SER A 101 6.41 -2.01 -4.17
C SER A 101 6.65 -3.36 -3.50
N ASN A 102 5.56 -4.04 -3.12
CA ASN A 102 5.66 -5.35 -2.47
C ASN A 102 6.00 -6.46 -3.49
N HIS A 103 5.95 -6.15 -4.79
CA HIS A 103 6.18 -7.10 -5.86
C HIS A 103 7.61 -7.05 -6.45
N ASN A 104 8.20 -8.23 -6.68
CA ASN A 104 9.49 -8.42 -7.36
C ASN A 104 9.36 -8.88 -8.84
N GLY A 105 8.16 -8.82 -9.41
CA GLY A 105 7.87 -9.19 -10.80
C GLY A 105 7.65 -7.98 -11.72
N PRO A 106 7.36 -8.19 -13.02
CA PRO A 106 7.19 -7.14 -14.01
C PRO A 106 5.85 -6.41 -13.83
N HIS A 107 5.67 -5.71 -12.71
CA HIS A 107 4.67 -4.66 -12.59
C HIS A 107 5.21 -3.43 -13.32
N ASN A 108 4.42 -2.94 -14.28
CA ASN A 108 4.87 -1.92 -15.21
C ASN A 108 4.60 -0.49 -14.70
N HIS A 109 4.45 -0.30 -13.38
CA HIS A 109 4.27 1.01 -12.77
C HIS A 109 5.27 1.30 -11.65
N ALA A 110 5.78 2.52 -11.64
CA ALA A 110 6.67 3.03 -10.62
C ALA A 110 5.90 3.40 -9.34
N HIS A 111 6.47 3.07 -8.18
CA HIS A 111 6.02 3.57 -6.90
C HIS A 111 6.71 4.92 -6.58
N PRO A 112 6.10 5.82 -5.81
CA PRO A 112 4.77 5.69 -5.19
C PRO A 112 3.59 5.69 -6.18
N TYR A 113 2.56 4.92 -5.85
CA TYR A 113 1.39 4.68 -6.68
C TYR A 113 0.11 5.05 -5.92
N ILE A 114 -0.80 5.76 -6.59
CA ILE A 114 -2.10 6.12 -6.02
C ILE A 114 -3.15 5.25 -6.71
N SER A 115 -3.96 4.53 -5.95
CA SER A 115 -5.01 3.67 -6.49
C SER A 115 -6.32 3.78 -5.71
N ALA A 116 -7.42 3.36 -6.32
CA ALA A 116 -8.74 3.32 -5.69
C ALA A 116 -9.30 1.89 -5.63
N MET A 117 -10.01 1.58 -4.55
CA MET A 117 -10.77 0.34 -4.38
C MET A 117 -12.13 0.65 -3.78
N VAL A 118 -13.17 0.03 -4.33
CA VAL A 118 -14.51 -0.01 -3.73
C VAL A 118 -14.79 -1.42 -3.25
N ASN A 119 -15.32 -1.53 -2.03
CA ASN A 119 -15.56 -2.81 -1.40
C ASN A 119 -16.89 -2.76 -0.65
N ASN A 120 -17.63 -3.88 -0.65
CA ASN A 120 -18.88 -4.06 0.10
C ASN A 120 -18.69 -4.89 1.38
N GLY A 121 -17.43 -5.15 1.76
CA GLY A 121 -17.05 -6.00 2.88
C GLY A 121 -16.78 -7.46 2.51
N SER A 122 -16.78 -7.81 1.22
CA SER A 122 -16.51 -9.19 0.79
C SER A 122 -15.08 -9.41 0.26
N LEU A 123 -14.40 -8.34 -0.17
CA LEU A 123 -13.06 -8.42 -0.75
C LEU A 123 -12.00 -8.16 0.32
N SER A 124 -10.89 -8.87 0.24
CA SER A 124 -9.68 -8.60 1.02
C SER A 124 -8.73 -7.75 0.18
N TYR A 125 -8.02 -6.82 0.81
CA TYR A 125 -6.92 -6.10 0.15
C TYR A 125 -5.65 -6.95 0.17
N ASP A 126 -5.18 -7.35 -1.01
CA ASP A 126 -3.94 -8.12 -1.16
C ASP A 126 -2.71 -7.20 -1.16
N HIS A 127 -2.06 -7.10 0.00
CA HIS A 127 -0.85 -6.29 0.18
C HIS A 127 0.37 -6.86 -0.56
N ASP A 128 0.43 -8.17 -0.82
CA ASP A 128 1.55 -8.80 -1.55
C ASP A 128 1.47 -8.51 -3.06
N ALA A 129 0.29 -8.10 -3.54
CA ALA A 129 0.02 -7.75 -4.92
C ALA A 129 -0.37 -6.26 -5.11
N ASP A 130 -0.03 -5.39 -4.15
CA ASP A 130 -0.32 -3.95 -4.15
C ASP A 130 -1.81 -3.62 -4.44
N GLY A 131 -2.73 -4.53 -4.08
CA GLY A 131 -4.17 -4.39 -4.34
C GLY A 131 -4.62 -4.48 -5.80
N THR A 132 -3.73 -4.88 -6.73
CA THR A 132 -3.97 -4.87 -8.18
C THR A 132 -5.21 -5.66 -8.64
N HIS A 133 -5.61 -6.69 -7.89
CA HIS A 133 -6.81 -7.48 -8.20
C HIS A 133 -8.13 -6.76 -7.96
N THR A 134 -8.11 -5.77 -7.07
CA THR A 134 -9.29 -5.03 -6.63
C THR A 134 -9.19 -3.54 -6.97
N GLU A 135 -8.18 -3.18 -7.78
CA GLU A 135 -7.94 -1.83 -8.26
C GLU A 135 -9.04 -1.40 -9.25
N LEU A 136 -9.61 -0.22 -9.03
CA LEU A 136 -10.49 0.43 -10.01
C LEU A 136 -9.68 1.15 -11.08
N SER A 137 -8.74 1.98 -10.62
CA SER A 137 -7.80 2.75 -11.43
C SER A 137 -6.72 3.33 -10.52
N GLY A 138 -5.63 3.80 -11.12
CA GLY A 138 -4.50 4.37 -10.40
C GLY A 138 -3.56 5.19 -11.28
N CYS A 139 -2.64 5.91 -10.64
CA CYS A 139 -1.59 6.66 -11.32
C CYS A 139 -0.29 6.68 -10.51
N GLU A 140 0.83 6.80 -11.20
CA GLU A 140 2.14 7.04 -10.58
C GLU A 140 2.25 8.49 -10.09
N ALA A 141 2.69 8.67 -8.85
CA ALA A 141 2.80 9.99 -8.24
C ALA A 141 3.99 10.03 -7.28
N GLN A 142 5.05 10.74 -7.65
CA GLN A 142 6.27 10.86 -6.85
C GLN A 142 6.10 11.85 -5.68
N PHE A 143 5.18 11.58 -4.74
CA PHE A 143 4.80 12.49 -3.66
C PHE A 143 5.72 12.45 -2.42
N ARG A 144 6.57 11.43 -2.30
CA ARG A 144 7.45 11.23 -1.13
C ARG A 144 8.62 12.22 -1.11
N ASN A 145 8.99 12.71 0.07
CA ASN A 145 10.15 13.57 0.32
C ASN A 145 10.17 14.87 -0.51
N LYS A 146 8.99 15.42 -0.85
CA LYS A 146 8.87 16.75 -1.42
C LYS A 146 9.21 17.82 -0.38
N ASP A 147 9.93 18.85 -0.81
CA ASP A 147 10.31 20.01 0.01
C ASP A 147 9.19 21.05 0.17
N HIS A 148 8.09 20.84 -0.57
CA HIS A 148 6.87 21.63 -0.55
C HIS A 148 5.67 20.76 -0.13
N ASP A 149 4.49 21.38 -0.09
CA ASP A 149 3.24 20.73 0.31
C ASP A 149 2.66 19.91 -0.83
N THR A 150 2.15 18.73 -0.50
CA THR A 150 1.48 17.82 -1.45
C THR A 150 -0.02 17.75 -1.15
N HIS A 151 -0.83 17.78 -2.21
CA HIS A 151 -2.28 17.80 -2.11
C HIS A 151 -2.91 16.71 -2.98
N ILE A 152 -4.04 16.19 -2.50
CA ILE A 152 -4.94 15.32 -3.26
C ILE A 152 -6.36 15.85 -3.13
N SER A 153 -7.10 15.87 -4.24
CA SER A 153 -8.53 16.13 -4.27
C SER A 153 -9.24 14.86 -4.73
N ILE A 154 -10.23 14.43 -3.95
CA ILE A 154 -11.11 13.30 -4.23
C ILE A 154 -12.51 13.85 -4.39
N ARG A 155 -13.03 13.84 -5.62
CA ARG A 155 -14.35 14.36 -5.95
C ARG A 155 -15.26 13.21 -6.36
N TYR A 156 -16.41 13.10 -5.72
CA TYR A 156 -17.46 12.16 -6.09
C TYR A 156 -18.72 12.93 -6.47
N ILE A 157 -19.15 12.80 -7.72
CA ILE A 157 -20.33 13.47 -8.27
C ILE A 157 -21.07 12.53 -9.21
N ASP A 158 -22.36 12.31 -8.94
CA ASP A 158 -23.27 11.55 -9.81
C ASP A 158 -22.71 10.19 -10.28
N GLY A 159 -22.08 9.45 -9.36
CA GLY A 159 -21.52 8.13 -9.64
C GLY A 159 -20.18 8.15 -10.38
N ILE A 160 -19.51 9.30 -10.44
CA ILE A 160 -18.18 9.47 -11.04
C ILE A 160 -17.20 9.89 -9.94
N LEU A 161 -16.12 9.12 -9.81
CA LEU A 161 -14.99 9.39 -8.95
C LEU A 161 -13.88 10.06 -9.76
N PHE A 162 -13.47 11.25 -9.35
CA PHE A 162 -12.31 11.97 -9.88
C PHE A 162 -11.25 12.09 -8.79
N VAL A 163 -10.00 11.77 -9.14
CA VAL A 163 -8.85 11.96 -8.25
C VAL A 163 -7.86 12.89 -8.94
N TYR A 164 -7.54 14.00 -8.27
CA TYR A 164 -6.57 14.98 -8.70
C TYR A 164 -5.45 15.12 -7.69
N ILE A 165 -4.26 15.48 -8.15
CA ILE A 165 -3.09 15.71 -7.32
C ILE A 165 -2.41 17.03 -7.66
N ASP A 166 -1.84 17.67 -6.65
CA ASP A 166 -0.84 18.73 -6.81
C ASP A 166 0.38 18.40 -5.95
N ILE A 167 1.40 17.84 -6.58
CA ILE A 167 2.64 17.36 -5.95
C ILE A 167 3.90 18.04 -6.53
N ASP A 168 3.71 19.01 -7.43
CA ASP A 168 4.78 19.72 -8.12
C ASP A 168 4.82 21.21 -7.74
N ASN A 169 4.04 21.61 -6.72
CA ASN A 169 3.92 22.98 -6.23
C ASN A 169 3.51 23.98 -7.32
N LYS A 170 2.61 23.56 -8.21
CA LYS A 170 2.16 24.42 -9.32
C LYS A 170 0.88 25.16 -9.00
N ASN A 171 0.22 24.83 -7.88
CA ASN A 171 -1.14 25.29 -7.56
C ASN A 171 -2.12 24.96 -8.69
N VAL A 172 -1.91 23.82 -9.34
CA VAL A 172 -2.72 23.33 -10.46
C VAL A 172 -2.98 21.85 -10.24
N TRP A 173 -4.27 21.49 -10.17
CA TRP A 173 -4.72 20.11 -10.11
C TRP A 173 -4.35 19.37 -11.40
N LYS A 174 -3.55 18.32 -11.27
CA LYS A 174 -3.30 17.34 -12.32
C LYS A 174 -4.21 16.14 -12.10
N GLU A 175 -4.91 15.70 -13.13
CA GLU A 175 -5.71 14.47 -13.06
C GLU A 175 -4.79 13.26 -12.82
N CYS A 176 -5.13 12.47 -11.81
CA CYS A 176 -4.55 11.15 -11.56
C CYS A 176 -5.37 10.10 -12.32
N PHE A 177 -6.67 10.01 -12.02
CA PHE A 177 -7.61 9.17 -12.76
C PHE A 177 -9.07 9.59 -12.56
N THR A 178 -9.93 9.11 -13.45
CA THR A 178 -11.39 9.26 -13.40
C THR A 178 -12.04 7.89 -13.61
N VAL A 179 -13.01 7.53 -12.76
CA VAL A 179 -13.78 6.27 -12.84
C VAL A 179 -15.27 6.56 -12.81
N LYS A 180 -16.02 6.03 -13.77
CA LYS A 180 -17.50 6.13 -13.83
C LYS A 180 -18.14 4.86 -13.28
N GLY A 181 -19.42 4.96 -12.93
CA GLY A 181 -20.18 3.79 -12.45
C GLY A 181 -19.77 3.36 -11.05
N VAL A 182 -19.35 4.31 -10.21
CA VAL A 182 -19.02 4.07 -8.80
C VAL A 182 -20.27 4.35 -7.97
N HIS A 183 -20.74 3.37 -7.23
CA HIS A 183 -21.94 3.46 -6.38
C HIS A 183 -21.51 3.49 -4.92
N LEU A 184 -21.74 4.61 -4.23
CA LEU A 184 -21.42 4.77 -2.82
C LEU A 184 -22.66 5.22 -2.05
N PRO A 185 -22.91 4.66 -0.85
CA PRO A 185 -24.01 5.10 -0.02
C PRO A 185 -23.72 6.42 0.67
N THR A 186 -24.76 7.14 1.07
CA THR A 186 -24.65 8.22 2.07
C THR A 186 -24.56 7.63 3.47
N GLY A 187 -24.12 8.43 4.44
CA GLY A 187 -24.07 8.06 5.85
C GLY A 187 -22.78 7.37 6.30
N TYR A 188 -21.76 7.29 5.44
CA TYR A 188 -20.44 6.74 5.78
C TYR A 188 -19.51 7.84 6.31
N TYR A 189 -18.35 7.43 6.82
CA TYR A 189 -17.39 8.30 7.49
C TYR A 189 -16.14 8.52 6.65
N VAL A 190 -15.63 9.75 6.71
CA VAL A 190 -14.30 10.08 6.20
C VAL A 190 -13.24 9.72 7.22
N GLY A 191 -12.17 9.08 6.77
CA GLY A 191 -11.02 8.75 7.61
C GLY A 191 -9.71 8.84 6.85
N VAL A 192 -8.61 8.90 7.59
CA VAL A 192 -7.26 8.77 7.04
C VAL A 192 -6.46 7.88 7.99
N SER A 193 -5.81 6.85 7.46
CA SER A 193 -4.96 5.95 8.26
C SER A 193 -3.63 5.69 7.56
N ALA A 194 -2.62 5.32 8.32
CA ALA A 194 -1.33 4.89 7.80
C ALA A 194 -0.80 3.68 8.59
N ALA A 195 0.09 2.93 7.94
CA ALA A 195 0.85 1.86 8.59
C ALA A 195 2.31 1.86 8.15
N THR A 196 3.15 1.29 9.01
CA THR A 196 4.55 0.95 8.73
C THR A 196 4.80 -0.50 9.09
N GLY A 197 5.36 -1.27 8.18
CA GLY A 197 5.81 -2.65 8.38
C GLY A 197 7.25 -2.74 8.88
N GLU A 198 8.06 -3.52 8.16
CA GLU A 198 9.53 -3.55 8.33
C GLU A 198 10.20 -2.28 7.80
N LEU A 199 9.53 -1.59 6.89
CA LEU A 199 9.92 -0.27 6.41
C LEU A 199 9.05 0.79 7.07
N ALA A 200 9.53 2.03 7.05
CA ALA A 200 8.84 3.12 7.71
C ALA A 200 8.98 4.44 6.95
N ASP A 201 8.00 5.30 7.19
CA ASP A 201 7.97 6.70 6.81
C ASP A 201 7.13 7.46 7.84
N ASN A 202 7.36 8.76 7.95
CA ASN A 202 6.40 9.65 8.58
C ASN A 202 5.25 9.92 7.62
N HIS A 203 4.02 9.78 8.12
CA HIS A 203 2.79 10.08 7.38
C HIS A 203 2.06 11.22 8.09
N ASP A 204 2.24 12.44 7.59
CA ASP A 204 1.72 13.66 8.19
C ASP A 204 0.53 14.19 7.40
N ILE A 205 -0.57 14.51 8.08
CA ILE A 205 -1.76 15.19 7.55
C ILE A 205 -1.77 16.62 8.07
N LEU A 206 -1.74 17.58 7.15
CA LEU A 206 -1.70 19.01 7.47
C LEU A 206 -3.10 19.59 7.48
N SER A 207 -3.95 19.20 6.52
CA SER A 207 -5.36 19.63 6.51
C SER A 207 -6.24 18.63 5.78
N VAL A 208 -7.51 18.58 6.22
CA VAL A 208 -8.60 17.86 5.57
C VAL A 208 -9.75 18.84 5.42
N LYS A 209 -10.19 19.10 4.19
CA LYS A 209 -11.28 20.02 3.89
C LYS A 209 -12.34 19.29 3.08
N PHE A 210 -13.58 19.34 3.55
CA PHE A 210 -14.72 18.70 2.92
C PHE A 210 -15.63 19.77 2.34
N TYR A 211 -16.06 19.58 1.10
CA TYR A 211 -16.95 20.47 0.37
C TYR A 211 -18.17 19.69 -0.10
N GLU A 212 -19.35 20.22 0.19
CA GLU A 212 -20.58 19.80 -0.47
C GLU A 212 -20.64 20.43 -1.86
N LEU A 213 -21.01 19.64 -2.87
CA LEU A 213 -21.15 20.11 -4.24
C LEU A 213 -22.62 20.28 -4.57
N GLU A 214 -22.94 21.41 -5.20
CA GLU A 214 -24.31 21.70 -5.62
C GLU A 214 -24.77 20.64 -6.63
N ALA A 215 -25.91 20.02 -6.31
CA ALA A 215 -26.57 19.01 -7.11
C ALA A 215 -28.06 19.38 -7.20
N PRO A 216 -28.76 18.97 -8.27
CA PRO A 216 -30.22 19.02 -8.25
C PRO A 216 -30.72 18.29 -7.00
N GLU A 217 -31.71 18.85 -6.29
CA GLU A 217 -32.26 18.22 -5.07
C GLU A 217 -32.73 16.79 -5.39
N VAL A 218 -31.96 15.81 -4.93
CA VAL A 218 -32.35 14.40 -4.90
C VAL A 218 -32.25 13.96 -3.44
N ASP A 219 -33.35 13.50 -2.86
CA ASP A 219 -33.42 13.11 -1.46
C ASP A 219 -32.30 12.13 -1.08
N ALA A 220 -31.45 12.55 -0.14
CA ALA A 220 -30.33 11.76 0.37
C ALA A 220 -30.75 10.41 0.99
N GLU A 221 -32.02 10.29 1.41
CA GLU A 221 -32.58 9.04 1.95
C GLU A 221 -32.54 7.90 0.93
N ASN A 222 -32.66 8.18 -0.37
CA ASN A 222 -32.64 7.15 -1.40
C ASN A 222 -31.27 6.46 -1.57
N PHE A 223 -30.20 7.04 -1.02
CA PHE A 223 -28.83 6.54 -1.22
C PHE A 223 -28.23 5.84 0.00
N LYS A 224 -28.92 5.83 1.15
CA LYS A 224 -28.39 5.22 2.37
C LYS A 224 -28.22 3.69 2.25
N ASP A 225 -29.13 3.05 1.52
CA ASP A 225 -29.18 1.58 1.38
C ASP A 225 -28.41 1.06 0.16
N VAL A 226 -27.66 1.92 -0.54
CA VAL A 226 -26.81 1.52 -1.66
C VAL A 226 -25.66 0.64 -1.15
N VAL A 227 -25.51 -0.54 -1.74
CA VAL A 227 -24.34 -1.40 -1.49
C VAL A 227 -23.15 -0.84 -2.28
N PRO A 228 -21.99 -0.56 -1.66
CA PRO A 228 -20.83 -0.05 -2.38
C PRO A 228 -20.41 -0.98 -3.52
N SER A 229 -20.28 -0.46 -4.73
CA SER A 229 -19.83 -1.22 -5.89
C SER A 229 -19.26 -0.32 -6.99
N ALA A 230 -18.59 -0.93 -7.97
CA ALA A 230 -18.16 -0.25 -9.19
C ALA A 230 -18.50 -1.13 -10.40
N ASP A 231 -19.05 -0.51 -11.45
CA ASP A 231 -19.44 -1.21 -12.69
C ASP A 231 -18.21 -1.67 -13.49
N PHE A 232 -17.07 -1.00 -13.28
CA PHE A 232 -15.81 -1.26 -13.96
C PHE A 232 -14.69 -1.42 -12.92
N SER A 233 -13.95 -2.51 -13.02
CA SER A 233 -12.66 -2.70 -12.34
C SER A 233 -11.54 -2.67 -13.38
N ALA A 234 -10.30 -2.43 -12.94
CA ALA A 234 -9.15 -2.66 -13.79
C ALA A 234 -9.16 -4.12 -14.29
N GLN A 235 -8.71 -4.35 -15.52
CA GLN A 235 -8.59 -5.71 -16.05
C GLN A 235 -7.65 -6.51 -15.12
N PRO A 236 -8.03 -7.75 -14.71
CA PRO A 236 -7.15 -8.62 -13.94
C PRO A 236 -5.82 -8.75 -14.66
N ARG A 237 -4.73 -8.35 -14.00
CA ARG A 237 -3.39 -8.48 -14.57
C ARG A 237 -2.91 -9.91 -14.32
N ASP A 238 -2.50 -10.61 -15.38
CA ASP A 238 -1.96 -11.96 -15.28
C ASP A 238 -0.68 -11.97 -14.44
N HIS A 239 -0.66 -12.77 -13.37
CA HIS A 239 0.53 -12.94 -12.54
C HIS A 239 1.41 -14.06 -13.07
N VAL A 240 2.71 -13.76 -13.21
CA VAL A 240 3.72 -14.81 -13.23
C VAL A 240 3.97 -15.19 -11.78
N ALA A 241 3.45 -16.34 -11.36
CA ALA A 241 3.77 -16.89 -10.04
C ALA A 241 5.29 -16.90 -9.83
N VAL A 242 5.76 -16.32 -8.73
CA VAL A 242 7.16 -16.40 -8.32
C VAL A 242 7.43 -17.87 -8.00
N ASN A 243 7.96 -18.60 -8.99
CA ASN A 243 8.38 -19.98 -8.78
C ASN A 243 9.41 -20.00 -7.65
N PRO A 244 9.15 -20.71 -6.52
CA PRO A 244 10.11 -20.80 -5.45
C PRO A 244 11.35 -21.56 -5.98
N SER A 245 12.42 -20.81 -6.22
CA SER A 245 13.76 -21.30 -6.54
C SER A 245 13.86 -22.27 -7.73
N SER A 246 13.81 -21.74 -8.96
CA SER A 246 14.58 -22.39 -10.02
C SER A 246 16.06 -22.14 -9.72
N TRP A 247 16.79 -23.17 -9.28
CA TRP A 247 18.24 -23.08 -9.13
C TRP A 247 18.83 -22.54 -10.43
N SER A 248 19.51 -21.39 -10.37
CA SER A 248 20.16 -20.85 -11.56
C SER A 248 21.06 -21.93 -12.16
N ALA A 249 21.03 -22.08 -13.49
CA ALA A 249 21.78 -23.11 -14.20
C ALA A 249 23.26 -23.16 -13.79
N TRP A 250 23.81 -22.01 -13.38
CA TRP A 250 25.16 -21.89 -12.87
C TRP A 250 25.40 -22.59 -11.53
N LYS A 251 24.43 -22.59 -10.61
CA LYS A 251 24.49 -23.35 -9.35
C LYS A 251 24.42 -24.87 -9.59
N ILE A 252 23.68 -25.30 -10.62
CA ILE A 252 23.63 -26.70 -11.02
C ILE A 252 24.97 -27.13 -11.65
N ILE A 253 25.52 -26.31 -12.55
CA ILE A 253 26.81 -26.57 -13.21
C ILE A 253 27.95 -26.64 -12.19
N THR A 254 28.02 -25.72 -11.23
CA THR A 254 29.06 -25.76 -10.18
C THR A 254 28.96 -27.01 -9.32
N LEU A 255 27.75 -27.45 -8.98
CA LEU A 255 27.55 -28.66 -8.18
C LEU A 255 27.97 -29.92 -8.96
N ILE A 256 27.69 -30.00 -10.26
CA ILE A 256 28.15 -31.09 -11.13
C ILE A 256 29.68 -31.13 -11.20
N ILE A 257 30.35 -29.98 -11.35
CA ILE A 257 31.82 -29.92 -11.40
C ILE A 257 32.45 -30.42 -10.09
N ILE A 258 31.89 -30.07 -8.94
CA ILE A 258 32.36 -30.54 -7.63
C ILE A 258 32.24 -32.05 -7.52
N VAL A 259 31.10 -32.62 -7.93
CA VAL A 259 30.87 -34.08 -7.91
C VAL A 259 31.84 -34.80 -8.84
N ILE A 260 32.05 -34.31 -10.07
CA ILE A 260 33.01 -34.88 -11.01
C ILE A 260 34.44 -34.81 -10.45
N GLY A 261 34.82 -33.69 -9.83
CA GLY A 261 36.11 -33.54 -9.16
C GLY A 261 36.34 -34.57 -8.06
N PHE A 262 35.31 -34.85 -7.26
CA PHE A 262 35.36 -35.89 -6.22
C PHE A 262 35.52 -37.30 -6.80
N VAL A 263 34.80 -37.63 -7.88
CA VAL A 263 34.90 -38.94 -8.54
C VAL A 263 36.29 -39.15 -9.12
N ILE A 264 36.84 -38.14 -9.81
CA ILE A 264 38.20 -38.19 -10.36
C ILE A 264 39.22 -38.33 -9.23
N GLY A 265 39.09 -37.56 -8.15
CA GLY A 265 39.98 -37.65 -6.99
C GLY A 265 39.96 -39.04 -6.33
N ALA A 266 38.78 -39.63 -6.16
CA ALA A 266 38.64 -40.99 -5.65
C ALA A 266 39.28 -42.02 -6.59
N PHE A 267 39.11 -41.86 -7.90
CA PHE A 267 39.70 -42.77 -8.89
C PHE A 267 41.24 -42.72 -8.87
N VAL A 268 41.81 -41.52 -8.77
CA VAL A 268 43.27 -41.33 -8.65
C VAL A 268 43.80 -41.93 -7.35
N LEU A 269 43.08 -41.77 -6.23
CA LEU A 269 43.44 -42.37 -4.94
C LEU A 269 43.41 -43.90 -4.98
N ILE A 270 42.37 -44.49 -5.57
CA ILE A 270 42.26 -45.95 -5.74
C ILE A 270 43.39 -46.47 -6.63
N TYR A 271 43.65 -45.80 -7.75
CA TYR A 271 44.73 -46.17 -8.66
C TYR A 271 46.11 -46.07 -7.98
N ALA A 272 46.37 -45.01 -7.22
CA ALA A 272 47.61 -44.86 -6.45
C ALA A 272 47.75 -45.94 -5.36
N TYR A 273 46.66 -46.28 -4.69
CA TYR A 273 46.63 -47.34 -3.68
C TYR A 273 46.92 -48.72 -4.28
N GLN A 274 46.30 -49.06 -5.42
CA GLN A 274 46.56 -50.30 -6.16
C GLN A 274 48.01 -50.38 -6.64
N LYS A 275 48.55 -49.30 -7.21
CA LYS A 275 49.95 -49.24 -7.64
C LYS A 275 50.93 -49.39 -6.46
N HIS A 276 50.60 -48.84 -5.29
CA HIS A 276 51.42 -49.02 -4.10
C HIS A 276 51.40 -50.47 -3.58
N GLN A 277 50.24 -51.13 -3.62
CA GLN A 277 50.09 -52.55 -3.28
C GLN A 277 50.93 -53.47 -4.19
N GLU A 278 50.93 -53.23 -5.51
CA GLU A 278 51.76 -53.99 -6.46
C GLU A 278 53.26 -53.80 -6.21
N GLY A 279 53.69 -52.58 -5.87
CA GLY A 279 55.08 -52.29 -5.50
C GLY A 279 55.54 -52.99 -4.22
N LYS A 280 54.62 -53.22 -3.26
CA LYS A 280 54.92 -53.99 -2.04
C LYS A 280 54.99 -55.50 -2.31
N ARG A 281 54.14 -56.06 -3.20
CA ARG A 281 54.20 -57.49 -3.57
C ARG A 281 55.48 -57.86 -4.33
N LYS A 282 56.07 -56.94 -5.09
CA LYS A 282 57.34 -57.16 -5.83
C LYS A 282 58.62 -57.11 -4.98
N ARG A 283 58.52 -56.78 -3.67
CA ARG A 283 59.67 -56.77 -2.74
C ARG A 283 59.79 -58.01 -1.85
N PHE A 284 58.90 -59.00 -2.04
CA PHE A 284 58.86 -60.25 -1.28
C PHE A 284 59.07 -61.51 -2.15
N TYR A 285 59.69 -61.36 -3.32
CA TYR A 285 60.25 -62.45 -4.11
C TYR A 285 61.73 -62.17 -4.36
#